data_AF-G5LXH5-F1
#
_entry.id   AF-G5LXH5-F1
#
_cell.length_a   1.000
_cell.length_b   1.000
_cell.length_c   1.000
_cell.angle_alpha   90.00
_cell.angle_beta   90.00
_cell.angle_gamma   90.00
#
_symmetry.space_group_name_H-M   'P 1'
#
loop_
_entity.id
_entity.type
_entity.pdbx_description
1 polymer ?
#
loop_
_entity_poly.entity_id
_entity_poly.type
_entity_poly.pdbx_seq_one_letter_code
_entity_poly.pdbx_strand_id
1 'polypeptide(L)'
;SFINARRRLELRGEANGVTVYDDFAHHPTAILATLAALRGKVGGTARIIAVLEPRSNTMKMGLCKDDLAPSLGRADEVFLLQPPHIPWQVAEVAEACVQPAHWSGDVDTLAEMVVKTAQPGDHILVMSNGGFGGIHQKLLDGLAKKAQNVTAY
;
A
#
# COMPACT_ATOMS: atom_id res chain seq x y z
N SER A 1 0.17 4.85 -28.85
CA SER A 1 1.42 4.18 -28.48
C SER A 1 1.31 3.76 -27.03
N PHE A 2 1.20 2.46 -26.76
CA PHE A 2 1.14 1.92 -25.40
C PHE A 2 2.52 2.10 -24.75
N ILE A 3 2.60 2.93 -23.71
CA ILE A 3 3.83 3.07 -22.93
C ILE A 3 3.97 1.83 -22.04
N ASN A 4 5.18 1.29 -22.08
CA ASN A 4 5.61 -0.02 -21.64
C ASN A 4 5.46 -0.26 -20.13
N ALA A 5 5.34 -1.54 -19.77
CA ALA A 5 5.18 -2.11 -18.44
C ALA A 5 6.36 -1.83 -17.50
N ARG A 6 6.35 -0.71 -16.78
CA ARG A 6 7.28 -0.49 -15.66
C ARG A 6 6.47 -0.51 -14.35
N ARG A 7 6.89 -1.37 -13.42
CA ARG A 7 6.36 -1.56 -12.05
C ARG A 7 5.04 -2.36 -11.97
N ARG A 8 5.08 -3.66 -12.30
CA ARG A 8 4.01 -4.61 -11.94
C ARG A 8 4.58 -5.59 -10.91
N LEU A 9 4.07 -5.56 -9.67
CA LEU A 9 4.52 -6.39 -8.55
C LEU A 9 6.05 -6.53 -8.43
N GLU A 10 6.78 -5.42 -8.58
CA GLU A 10 8.23 -5.39 -8.50
C GLU A 10 8.68 -5.59 -7.06
N LEU A 11 9.55 -6.57 -6.81
CA LEU A 11 10.18 -6.76 -5.50
C LEU A 11 11.18 -5.62 -5.26
N ARG A 12 10.95 -4.81 -4.23
CA ARG A 12 11.84 -3.72 -3.84
C ARG A 12 12.88 -4.15 -2.81
N GLY A 13 12.55 -5.13 -1.99
CA GLY A 13 13.46 -5.68 -0.99
C GLY A 13 12.72 -6.43 0.11
N GLU A 14 13.49 -6.91 1.06
CA GLU A 14 13.01 -7.59 2.25
C GLU A 14 13.79 -7.10 3.47
N ALA A 15 13.08 -6.83 4.58
CA ALA A 15 13.68 -6.45 5.85
C ALA A 15 12.78 -6.93 7.00
N ASN A 16 13.37 -7.37 8.12
CA ASN A 16 12.64 -7.92 9.27
C ASN A 16 11.67 -9.08 8.89
N GLY A 17 12.03 -9.89 7.89
CA GLY A 17 11.17 -10.95 7.35
C GLY A 17 9.91 -10.44 6.63
N VAL A 18 9.84 -9.15 6.27
CA VAL A 18 8.73 -8.52 5.55
C VAL A 18 9.16 -8.19 4.13
N THR A 19 8.39 -8.64 3.14
CA THR A 19 8.67 -8.35 1.73
C THR A 19 7.96 -7.07 1.28
N VAL A 20 8.66 -6.16 0.60
CA VAL A 20 8.07 -4.92 0.06
C VAL A 20 8.00 -4.99 -1.46
N TYR A 21 6.79 -4.83 -1.99
CA TYR A 21 6.47 -4.79 -3.41
C TYR A 21 6.05 -3.40 -3.86
N ASP A 22 6.24 -3.16 -5.15
CA ASP A 22 5.85 -1.94 -5.83
C ASP A 22 5.03 -2.22 -7.08
N ASP A 23 3.92 -1.50 -7.22
CA ASP A 23 3.04 -1.61 -8.38
C ASP A 23 2.49 -0.25 -8.80
N PHE A 24 2.37 -0.05 -10.12
CA PHE A 24 1.80 1.15 -10.71
C PHE A 24 0.27 1.23 -10.55
N ALA A 25 -0.40 0.20 -10.03
CA ALA A 25 -1.84 0.20 -9.79
C ALA A 25 -2.29 1.41 -8.97
N HIS A 26 -3.33 2.08 -9.45
CA HIS A 26 -3.89 3.30 -8.84
C HIS A 26 -5.35 3.55 -9.23
N HIS A 27 -5.95 2.64 -10.00
CA HIS A 27 -7.38 2.62 -10.35
C HIS A 27 -8.00 1.37 -9.73
N PRO A 28 -9.28 1.37 -9.32
CA PRO A 28 -9.89 0.25 -8.60
C PRO A 28 -9.73 -1.10 -9.31
N THR A 29 -9.96 -1.16 -10.62
CA THR A 29 -9.76 -2.38 -11.41
C THR A 29 -8.31 -2.88 -11.37
N ALA A 30 -7.33 -1.98 -11.45
CA ALA A 30 -5.91 -2.33 -11.40
C ALA A 30 -5.47 -2.73 -9.99
N ILE A 31 -6.00 -2.06 -8.96
CA ILE A 31 -5.76 -2.36 -7.54
C ILE A 31 -6.25 -3.77 -7.22
N LEU A 32 -7.50 -4.09 -7.58
CA LEU A 32 -8.07 -5.41 -7.40
C LEU A 32 -7.26 -6.48 -8.13
N ALA A 33 -6.85 -6.23 -9.37
CA ALA A 33 -6.07 -7.17 -10.16
C ALA A 33 -4.68 -7.43 -9.56
N THR A 34 -3.97 -6.38 -9.09
CA THR A 34 -2.63 -6.56 -8.51
C THR A 34 -2.68 -7.25 -7.15
N LEU A 35 -3.68 -6.94 -6.31
CA LEU A 35 -3.88 -7.65 -5.04
C LEU A 35 -4.26 -9.11 -5.25
N ALA A 36 -5.11 -9.41 -6.23
CA ALA A 36 -5.43 -10.79 -6.58
C ALA A 36 -4.20 -11.56 -7.08
N ALA A 37 -3.37 -10.94 -7.93
CA ALA A 37 -2.12 -11.52 -8.40
C ALA A 37 -1.13 -11.76 -7.27
N LEU A 38 -0.96 -10.80 -6.35
CA LEU A 38 -0.11 -10.98 -5.18
C LEU A 38 -0.63 -12.09 -4.27
N ARG A 39 -1.93 -12.13 -3.99
CA ARG A 39 -2.58 -13.21 -3.21
C ARG A 39 -2.32 -14.59 -3.81
N GLY A 40 -2.42 -14.73 -5.13
CA GLY A 40 -2.10 -15.98 -5.83
C GLY A 40 -0.62 -16.36 -5.72
N LYS A 41 0.28 -15.38 -5.66
CA LYS A 41 1.73 -15.59 -5.51
C LYS A 41 2.14 -16.00 -4.09
N VAL A 42 1.57 -15.36 -3.06
CA VAL A 42 2.01 -15.53 -1.67
C VAL A 42 1.20 -16.56 -0.89
N GLY A 43 0.06 -16.99 -1.44
CA GLY A 43 -0.82 -17.96 -0.81
C GLY A 43 -1.87 -17.34 0.12
N GLY A 44 -2.84 -18.16 0.52
CA GLY A 44 -4.01 -17.72 1.28
C GLY A 44 -3.74 -17.37 2.75
N THR A 45 -2.62 -17.82 3.32
CA THR A 45 -2.30 -17.63 4.75
C THR A 45 -1.36 -16.46 5.03
N ALA A 46 -0.62 -15.98 4.04
CA ALA A 46 0.31 -14.86 4.22
C ALA A 46 -0.46 -13.54 4.30
N ARG A 47 -0.10 -12.63 5.19
CA ARG A 47 -0.79 -11.34 5.29
C ARG A 47 -0.32 -10.37 4.21
N ILE A 48 -1.25 -9.68 3.57
CA ILE A 48 -1.00 -8.61 2.60
C ILE A 48 -1.40 -7.27 3.21
N ILE A 49 -0.43 -6.37 3.32
CA ILE A 49 -0.65 -4.98 3.72
C ILE A 49 -0.65 -4.10 2.45
N ALA A 50 -1.80 -3.53 2.12
CA ALA A 50 -1.92 -2.61 0.98
C ALA A 50 -1.59 -1.17 1.40
N VAL A 51 -0.74 -0.49 0.65
CA VAL A 51 -0.36 0.91 0.87
C VAL A 51 -0.63 1.70 -0.41
N LEU A 52 -1.61 2.61 -0.40
CA LEU A 52 -2.13 3.25 -1.61
C LEU A 52 -1.96 4.78 -1.60
N GLU A 53 -1.49 5.33 -2.72
CA GLU A 53 -1.49 6.77 -3.02
C GLU A 53 -2.56 7.10 -4.08
N PRO A 54 -3.68 7.75 -3.72
CA PRO A 54 -4.69 8.20 -4.68
C PRO A 54 -4.18 9.37 -5.54
N ARG A 55 -3.50 9.10 -6.66
CA ARG A 55 -2.73 10.13 -7.39
C ARG A 55 -3.20 10.51 -8.80
N SER A 56 -3.87 9.63 -9.56
CA SER A 56 -4.30 10.01 -10.92
C SER A 56 -5.32 11.14 -10.92
N ASN A 57 -5.46 11.86 -12.04
CA ASN A 57 -6.42 12.96 -12.16
C ASN A 57 -7.86 12.49 -11.83
N THR A 58 -8.27 11.36 -12.40
CA THR A 58 -9.59 10.74 -12.13
C THR A 58 -9.77 10.40 -10.65
N MET A 59 -8.72 9.89 -10.01
CA MET A 59 -8.75 9.55 -8.58
C MET A 59 -8.81 10.81 -7.71
N LYS A 60 -8.00 11.82 -8.02
CA LYS A 60 -8.03 13.13 -7.36
C LYS A 60 -9.39 13.80 -7.49
N MET A 61 -10.11 13.61 -8.60
CA MET A 61 -11.46 14.13 -8.77
C MET A 61 -12.53 13.36 -7.98
N GLY A 62 -12.20 12.22 -7.37
CA GLY A 62 -13.14 11.43 -6.57
C GLY A 62 -14.13 10.58 -7.38
N LEU A 63 -13.96 10.50 -8.70
CA LEU A 63 -14.89 9.80 -9.61
C LEU A 63 -14.99 8.29 -9.38
N CYS A 64 -14.02 7.71 -8.68
CA CYS A 64 -13.94 6.27 -8.40
C CYS A 64 -13.80 5.97 -6.90
N LYS A 65 -14.12 6.92 -6.01
CA LYS A 65 -13.83 6.77 -4.58
C LYS A 65 -14.64 5.63 -3.94
N ASP A 66 -15.88 5.42 -4.39
CA ASP A 66 -16.76 4.38 -3.84
C ASP A 66 -16.31 2.96 -4.23
N ASP A 67 -15.56 2.83 -5.33
CA ASP A 67 -14.99 1.55 -5.79
C ASP A 67 -13.63 1.23 -5.14
N LEU A 68 -13.01 2.18 -4.43
CA LEU A 68 -11.69 1.98 -3.82
C LEU A 68 -11.75 0.92 -2.71
N ALA A 69 -12.65 1.05 -1.74
CA ALA A 69 -12.75 0.11 -0.63
C ALA A 69 -13.02 -1.33 -1.11
N PRO A 70 -13.99 -1.59 -2.02
CA PRO A 70 -14.16 -2.91 -2.62
C PRO A 70 -12.90 -3.44 -3.33
N SER A 71 -12.16 -2.58 -4.04
CA SER A 71 -10.95 -3.00 -4.75
C SER A 71 -9.81 -3.47 -3.84
N LEU A 72 -9.83 -3.03 -2.57
CA LEU A 72 -8.83 -3.36 -1.57
C LEU A 72 -9.13 -4.66 -0.82
N GLY A 73 -10.31 -5.26 -0.99
CA GLY A 73 -10.81 -6.39 -0.18
C GLY A 73 -10.02 -7.70 -0.23
N ARG A 74 -8.90 -7.76 -0.96
CA ARG A 74 -7.96 -8.89 -0.96
C ARG A 74 -6.74 -8.69 -0.04
N ALA A 75 -6.57 -7.48 0.48
CA ALA A 75 -5.59 -7.15 1.51
C ALA A 75 -6.15 -7.45 2.91
N ASP A 76 -5.27 -7.82 3.82
CA ASP A 76 -5.61 -8.07 5.23
C ASP A 76 -5.57 -6.78 6.07
N GLU A 77 -4.82 -5.77 5.61
CA GLU A 77 -4.75 -4.45 6.24
C GLU A 77 -4.43 -3.38 5.19
N VAL A 78 -4.97 -2.16 5.39
CA VAL A 78 -4.92 -1.08 4.40
C VAL A 78 -4.36 0.20 5.02
N PHE A 79 -3.48 0.88 4.28
CA PHE A 79 -2.95 2.20 4.60
C PHE A 79 -3.12 3.14 3.41
N LEU A 80 -3.82 4.24 3.62
CA LEU A 80 -4.13 5.22 2.58
C LEU A 80 -3.40 6.54 2.86
N LEU A 81 -2.71 7.08 1.86
CA LEU A 81 -2.29 8.48 1.91
C LEU A 81 -3.49 9.36 1.59
N GLN A 82 -3.68 10.46 2.34
CA GLN A 82 -4.54 11.59 1.97
C GLN A 82 -3.67 12.60 1.18
N PRO A 83 -3.78 12.69 -0.15
CA PRO A 83 -3.09 13.72 -0.91
C PRO A 83 -3.57 15.13 -0.50
N PRO A 84 -2.69 16.14 -0.59
CA PRO A 84 -3.10 17.52 -0.38
C PRO A 84 -4.08 17.95 -1.49
N HIS A 85 -5.06 18.77 -1.12
CA HIS A 85 -5.97 19.48 -2.04
C HIS A 85 -6.84 18.60 -2.96
N ILE A 86 -7.27 17.41 -2.51
CA ILE A 86 -8.34 16.66 -3.17
C ILE A 86 -9.71 16.98 -2.53
N PRO A 87 -10.82 16.95 -3.28
CA PRO A 87 -12.15 17.37 -2.81
C PRO A 87 -12.89 16.30 -1.97
N TRP A 88 -12.23 15.19 -1.65
CA TRP A 88 -12.81 14.06 -0.91
C TRP A 88 -11.84 13.55 0.16
N GLN A 89 -12.38 12.82 1.14
CA GLN A 89 -11.62 12.34 2.29
C GLN A 89 -11.32 10.86 2.15
N VAL A 90 -10.05 10.47 2.25
CA VAL A 90 -9.67 9.05 2.26
C VAL A 90 -10.18 8.32 3.51
N ALA A 91 -10.52 9.07 4.56
CA ALA A 91 -11.20 8.54 5.75
C ALA A 91 -12.51 7.83 5.39
N GLU A 92 -13.30 8.38 4.46
CA GLU A 92 -14.56 7.74 4.00
C GLU A 92 -14.29 6.38 3.33
N VAL A 93 -13.18 6.27 2.60
CA VAL A 93 -12.75 5.01 1.98
C VAL A 93 -12.25 4.02 3.02
N ALA A 94 -11.49 4.50 4.01
CA ALA A 94 -11.02 3.67 5.12
C ALA A 94 -12.18 3.10 5.94
N GLU A 95 -13.19 3.93 6.25
CA GLU A 95 -14.40 3.52 6.98
C GLU A 95 -15.24 2.50 6.20
N ALA A 96 -15.20 2.54 4.86
CA ALA A 96 -15.90 1.59 3.99
C ALA A 96 -15.14 0.27 3.77
N CYS A 97 -13.87 0.14 4.21
CA CYS A 97 -13.11 -1.10 4.09
C CYS A 97 -13.65 -2.17 5.05
N VAL A 98 -13.63 -3.43 4.62
CA VAL A 98 -14.09 -4.57 5.43
C VAL A 98 -13.03 -5.06 6.42
N GLN A 99 -11.77 -4.75 6.13
CA GLN A 99 -10.59 -5.03 6.93
C GLN A 99 -10.12 -3.75 7.64
N PRO A 100 -9.24 -3.84 8.66
CA PRO A 100 -8.64 -2.66 9.27
C PRO A 100 -7.99 -1.77 8.21
N ALA A 101 -8.37 -0.49 8.21
CA ALA A 101 -7.87 0.51 7.29
C ALA A 101 -7.51 1.77 8.06
N HIS A 102 -6.34 2.31 7.72
CA HIS A 102 -5.77 3.48 8.37
C HIS A 102 -5.38 4.50 7.31
N TRP A 103 -5.23 5.76 7.72
CA TRP A 103 -4.80 6.81 6.80
C TRP A 103 -3.97 7.88 7.49
N SER A 104 -3.19 8.59 6.68
CA SER A 104 -2.45 9.78 7.10
C SER A 104 -2.33 10.76 5.94
N GLY A 105 -2.28 12.06 6.23
CA GLY A 105 -1.92 13.09 5.25
C GLY A 105 -0.41 13.27 5.05
N ASP A 106 0.40 12.55 5.83
CA ASP A 106 1.84 12.63 5.83
C ASP A 106 2.46 11.26 5.52
N VAL A 107 3.39 11.24 4.56
CA VAL A 107 4.01 10.00 4.04
C VAL A 107 4.91 9.35 5.10
N ASP A 108 5.61 10.15 5.90
CA ASP A 108 6.49 9.65 6.96
C ASP A 108 5.69 8.96 8.05
N THR A 109 4.64 9.64 8.54
CA THR A 109 3.69 9.10 9.50
C THR A 109 3.02 7.83 8.96
N LEU A 110 2.61 7.80 7.69
CA LEU A 110 2.02 6.61 7.07
C LEU A 110 3.02 5.44 7.07
N ALA A 111 4.27 5.70 6.71
CA ALA A 111 5.32 4.68 6.71
C ALA A 111 5.58 4.13 8.12
N GLU A 112 5.62 5.00 9.14
CA GLU A 112 5.78 4.62 10.54
C GLU A 112 4.64 3.72 11.02
N MET A 113 3.39 4.06 10.67
CA MET A 113 2.22 3.23 10.99
C MET A 113 2.33 1.84 10.36
N VAL A 114 2.69 1.75 9.08
CA VAL A 114 2.89 0.47 8.38
C VAL A 114 4.00 -0.35 9.03
N VAL A 115 5.15 0.27 9.32
CA VAL A 115 6.29 -0.41 9.97
C VAL A 115 5.92 -0.93 11.36
N LYS A 116 5.16 -0.15 12.13
CA LYS A 116 4.69 -0.57 13.46
C LYS A 116 3.79 -1.80 13.38
N THR A 117 2.87 -1.81 12.42
CA THR A 117 1.93 -2.91 12.17
C THR A 117 2.58 -4.17 11.62
N ALA A 118 3.53 -4.05 10.69
CA ALA A 118 4.06 -5.19 9.93
C ALA A 118 4.79 -6.21 10.82
N GLN A 119 4.59 -7.50 10.55
CA GLN A 119 5.17 -8.64 11.24
C GLN A 119 5.97 -9.53 10.26
N PRO A 120 7.00 -10.26 10.72
CA PRO A 120 7.69 -11.22 9.87
C PRO A 120 6.70 -12.18 9.19
N GLY A 121 6.85 -12.37 7.87
CA GLY A 121 5.90 -13.10 7.02
C GLY A 121 4.89 -12.22 6.28
N ASP A 122 4.80 -10.93 6.59
CA ASP A 122 3.92 -10.00 5.88
C ASP A 122 4.49 -9.62 4.50
N HIS A 123 3.56 -9.32 3.57
CA HIS A 123 3.86 -8.75 2.26
C HIS A 123 3.23 -7.37 2.14
N ILE A 124 4.06 -6.33 2.06
CA ILE A 124 3.61 -4.96 1.83
C ILE A 124 3.54 -4.72 0.33
N LEU A 125 2.39 -4.25 -0.17
CA LEU A 125 2.20 -3.84 -1.56
C LEU A 125 1.95 -2.34 -1.64
N VAL A 126 2.94 -1.62 -2.16
CA VAL A 126 2.83 -0.18 -2.42
C VAL A 126 2.26 0.05 -3.81
N MET A 127 1.17 0.82 -3.90
CA MET A 127 0.41 1.09 -5.12
C MET A 127 0.36 2.60 -5.39
N SER A 128 1.00 3.05 -6.46
CA SER A 128 1.02 4.45 -6.88
C SER A 128 1.45 4.61 -8.34
N ASN A 129 0.89 5.61 -9.02
CA ASN A 129 1.36 6.00 -10.36
C ASN A 129 2.54 7.00 -10.35
N GLY A 130 3.19 7.21 -9.21
CA GLY A 130 4.38 8.05 -9.08
C GLY A 130 5.32 7.59 -7.98
N GLY A 131 6.14 8.51 -7.46
CA GLY A 131 7.23 8.19 -6.52
C GLY A 131 6.81 8.03 -5.05
N PHE A 132 5.54 8.30 -4.69
CA PHE A 132 4.97 8.14 -3.35
C PHE A 132 5.90 8.60 -2.21
N GLY A 133 6.53 9.78 -2.35
CA GLY A 133 7.43 10.34 -1.35
C GLY A 133 8.63 9.45 -0.97
N GLY A 134 9.02 8.48 -1.81
CA GLY A 134 10.07 7.52 -1.49
C GLY A 134 9.67 6.48 -0.44
N ILE A 135 8.36 6.22 -0.26
CA ILE A 135 7.83 5.36 0.81
C ILE A 135 8.47 3.97 0.84
N HIS A 136 8.86 3.39 -0.31
CA HIS A 136 9.49 2.07 -0.35
C HIS A 136 10.78 2.03 0.47
N GLN A 137 11.64 3.04 0.34
CA GLN A 137 12.89 3.10 1.10
C GLN A 137 12.61 3.36 2.58
N LYS A 138 11.66 4.26 2.89
CA LYS A 138 11.23 4.54 4.27
C LYS A 138 10.74 3.28 4.99
N LEU A 139 9.95 2.45 4.29
CA LEU A 139 9.49 1.15 4.80
C LEU A 139 10.64 0.19 5.04
N LEU A 140 11.54 0.01 4.07
CA LEU A 140 12.68 -0.90 4.20
C LEU A 140 13.62 -0.48 5.35
N ASP A 141 13.93 0.81 5.45
CA ASP A 141 14.77 1.36 6.51
C ASP A 141 14.10 1.22 7.89
N GLY A 142 12.79 1.52 7.97
CA GLY A 142 12.02 1.39 9.20
C GLY A 142 11.92 -0.06 9.67
N LEU A 143 11.68 -1.00 8.76
CA LEU A 143 11.68 -2.43 9.04
C LEU A 143 13.06 -2.93 9.50
N ALA A 144 14.14 -2.51 8.84
CA ALA A 144 15.50 -2.86 9.25
C ALA A 144 15.82 -2.38 10.67
N LYS A 145 15.44 -1.15 11.03
CA LYS A 145 15.55 -0.62 12.40
C LYS A 145 14.69 -1.41 13.40
N LYS A 146 13.47 -1.79 13.01
CA LYS A 146 12.58 -2.61 13.85
C LYS A 146 13.21 -3.96 14.20
N ALA A 147 13.89 -4.61 13.25
CA ALA A 147 14.58 -5.88 13.50
C ALA A 147 15.70 -5.73 14.55
N GLN A 148 16.48 -4.65 14.47
CA GLN A 148 17.58 -4.40 15.40
C GLN A 148 17.11 -4.20 16.85
N ASN A 149 15.94 -3.56 17.03
CA ASN A 149 15.35 -3.33 18.35
C ASN A 149 14.83 -4.63 19.01
N VAL A 150 14.49 -5.66 18.22
CA VAL A 150 14.03 -6.96 18.75
C VAL A 150 15.21 -7.80 19.23
N THR A 151 16.37 -7.73 18.57
CA THR A 151 17.57 -8.52 18.91
C THR A 151 18.40 -7.91 20.05
N ALA A 152 18.05 -6.70 20.51
CA ALA A 152 18.77 -5.99 21.57
C ALA A 152 18.37 -6.42 23.00
N TYR A 153 17.51 -7.44 23.13
CA TYR A 153 17.07 -8.06 24.38
C TYR A 153 17.34 -9.57 24.35
#